data_AF-A0A0A2DQM4-F1
#
_entry.id   AF-A0A0A2DQM4-F1
#
_cell.length_a   1.000
_cell.length_b   1.000
_cell.length_c   1.000
_cell.angle_alpha   90.00
_cell.angle_beta   90.00
_cell.angle_gamma   90.00
#
_symmetry.space_group_name_H-M   'P 1'
#
loop_
_entity.id
_entity.type
_entity.pdbx_description
1 polymer ?
#
loop_
_entity_poly.entity_id
_entity_poly.type
_entity_poly.pdbx_seq_one_letter_code
_entity_poly.pdbx_strand_id
1 'polypeptide(L)' 'MAAGQYERHLLGMLRGEDVMVLVTRRPRTLPDWADTTVTLPEGMWEEQLGGGMFEGTVKLSTLFKTRPQAILTRAGS' A
#
# COMPACT_ATOMS: atom_id res chain seq x y z
N MET A 1 -5.86 0.34 -7.26
CA MET A 1 -5.05 1.10 -8.24
C MET A 1 -4.41 2.29 -7.55
N ALA A 2 -3.23 2.76 -7.98
CA ALA A 2 -2.60 3.95 -7.42
C ALA A 2 -3.05 5.22 -8.16
N ALA A 3 -3.11 6.35 -7.46
CA ALA A 3 -3.44 7.66 -8.04
C ALA A 3 -2.65 8.77 -7.35
N GLY A 4 -2.18 9.75 -8.14
CA GLY A 4 -1.48 10.95 -7.64
C GLY A 4 -0.09 11.13 -8.23
N GLN A 5 0.60 12.19 -7.78
CA GLN A 5 1.88 12.64 -8.35
C GLN A 5 2.93 11.52 -8.45
N TYR A 6 2.97 10.62 -7.47
CA TYR A 6 3.95 9.54 -7.40
C TYR A 6 3.34 8.15 -7.63
N GLU A 7 2.19 8.04 -8.31
CA GLU A 7 1.52 6.75 -8.56
C GLU A 7 2.46 5.71 -9.21
N ARG A 8 3.37 6.16 -10.08
CA ARG A 8 4.34 5.30 -10.79
C ARG A 8 5.47 4.81 -9.89
N HIS A 9 5.56 5.29 -8.66
CA HIS A 9 6.50 4.79 -7.66
C HIS A 9 5.93 3.63 -6.83
N LEU A 10 4.65 3.31 -6.97
CA LEU A 10 4.08 2.11 -6.38
C LEU A 10 4.22 0.92 -7.33
N LEU A 11 4.62 -0.23 -6.79
CA LEU A 11 4.45 -1.52 -7.44
C LEU A 11 3.66 -2.42 -6.49
N GLY A 12 2.67 -3.12 -7.02
CA GLY A 12 1.78 -3.96 -6.24
C GLY A 12 1.54 -5.31 -6.89
N MET A 13 1.36 -6.32 -6.06
CA MET A 13 0.94 -7.67 -6.46
C MET A 13 -0.12 -8.17 -5.48
N LEU A 14 -1.16 -8.81 -6.00
CA LEU A 14 -2.10 -9.61 -5.23
C LEU A 14 -1.81 -11.09 -5.53
N ARG A 15 -1.60 -11.88 -4.49
CA ARG A 15 -1.51 -13.35 -4.56
C ARG A 15 -2.84 -13.90 -4.06
N GLY A 16 -3.51 -14.70 -4.88
CA GLY A 16 -4.86 -15.18 -4.57
C GLY A 16 -5.83 -14.01 -4.46
N GLU A 17 -6.62 -14.00 -3.40
CA GLU A 17 -7.59 -12.94 -3.10
C GLU A 17 -7.32 -12.26 -1.74
N ASP A 18 -6.30 -12.71 -1.02
CA ASP A 18 -6.15 -12.50 0.42
C ASP A 18 -4.76 -11.97 0.83
N VAL A 19 -3.76 -11.98 -0.06
CA VAL A 19 -2.41 -11.46 0.27
C VAL A 19 -1.95 -10.43 -0.76
N MET A 20 -1.79 -9.18 -0.32
CA MET A 20 -1.29 -8.09 -1.15
C MET A 20 0.08 -7.62 -0.69
N VAL A 21 0.99 -7.41 -1.63
CA VAL A 21 2.30 -6.81 -1.39
C VAL A 21 2.38 -5.49 -2.16
N LEU A 22 2.72 -4.42 -1.45
CA LEU A 22 2.90 -3.08 -2.01
C LEU A 22 4.31 -2.59 -1.67
N VAL A 23 5.05 -2.13 -2.68
CA VAL A 23 6.45 -1.72 -2.53
C VAL A 23 6.77 -0.41 -3.25
N THR A 24 7.75 0.31 -2.72
CA THR A 24 8.34 1.47 -3.38
C THR A 24 9.28 1.05 -4.52
N ARG A 25 9.03 1.51 -5.74
CA ARG A 25 9.98 1.46 -6.87
C ARG A 25 10.58 2.83 -7.13
N ARG A 26 11.82 2.85 -7.65
CA ARG A 26 12.56 4.09 -7.97
C ARG A 26 12.68 5.06 -6.75
N PRO A 27 13.16 4.59 -5.57
CA PRO A 27 13.15 5.40 -4.35
C PRO A 27 14.06 6.63 -4.43
N ARG A 28 15.14 6.59 -5.25
CA ARG A 28 16.08 7.72 -5.42
C ARG A 28 15.42 9.00 -5.93
N THR A 29 14.30 8.88 -6.63
CA THR A 29 13.57 10.01 -7.22
C THR A 29 12.24 10.27 -6.51
N LEU A 30 12.03 9.66 -5.34
CA LEU A 30 10.83 9.83 -4.52
C LEU A 30 11.20 10.66 -3.27
N PRO A 31 10.91 11.97 -3.24
CA PRO A 31 11.19 12.77 -2.05
C PRO A 31 10.25 12.42 -0.90
N ASP A 32 8.96 12.22 -1.20
CA ASP A 32 7.90 11.74 -0.31
C ASP A 32 6.75 11.16 -1.16
N TRP A 33 5.66 10.75 -0.51
CA TRP A 33 4.46 10.25 -1.20
C TRP A 33 3.38 11.31 -1.47
N ALA A 34 3.51 12.53 -0.91
CA ALA A 34 2.50 13.59 -0.93
C ALA A 34 1.07 13.03 -0.68
N ASP A 35 0.12 13.40 -1.54
CA ASP A 35 -1.27 12.90 -1.54
C ASP A 35 -1.46 11.66 -2.43
N THR A 36 -0.41 10.95 -2.79
CA THR A 36 -0.52 9.72 -3.58
C THR A 36 -1.24 8.64 -2.77
N THR A 37 -2.23 8.00 -3.39
CA THR A 37 -3.08 6.99 -2.76
C THR A 37 -3.02 5.66 -3.49
N VAL A 38 -3.48 4.61 -2.83
CA VAL A 38 -3.81 3.32 -3.43
C VAL A 38 -5.21 2.91 -3.00
N THR A 39 -6.06 2.54 -3.96
CA THR A 39 -7.33 1.87 -3.70
C THR A 39 -7.08 0.37 -3.53
N LEU A 40 -7.35 -0.13 -2.33
CA LEU A 40 -7.36 -1.55 -1.99
C LEU A 40 -8.65 -2.20 -2.53
N PRO A 41 -8.64 -3.51 -2.83
CA PRO A 41 -9.85 -4.27 -3.07
C PRO A 41 -10.76 -4.19 -1.84
N GLU A 42 -12.06 -4.42 -2.06
CA GLU A 42 -13.06 -4.43 -0.99
C GLU A 42 -12.63 -5.32 0.17
N GLY A 43 -12.96 -4.89 1.39
CA GLY A 43 -12.66 -5.58 2.63
C GLY A 43 -11.63 -4.85 3.49
N MET A 44 -11.46 -5.38 4.70
CA MET A 44 -10.45 -4.94 5.66
C MET A 44 -9.14 -5.71 5.44
N TRP A 45 -8.02 -5.00 5.52
CA TRP A 45 -6.69 -5.52 5.28
C TRP A 45 -5.76 -5.22 6.45
N GLU A 46 -5.09 -6.23 7.00
CA GLU A 46 -4.14 -6.10 8.09
C GLU A 46 -2.70 -6.04 7.57
N GLU A 47 -1.95 -5.02 7.97
CA GLU A 47 -0.53 -4.88 7.67
C GLU A 47 0.34 -5.68 8.64
N GLN A 48 0.99 -6.70 8.09
CA GLN A 48 1.67 -7.76 8.83
C GLN A 48 3.04 -7.37 9.41
N LEU A 49 3.56 -6.19 9.07
CA LEU A 49 4.82 -5.67 9.60
C LEU A 49 4.60 -4.65 10.74
N GLY A 50 3.36 -4.46 11.19
CA GLY A 50 3.00 -3.56 12.29
C GLY A 50 2.43 -2.20 11.86
N GLY A 51 1.81 -2.13 10.68
CA GLY A 51 1.19 -0.92 10.12
C GLY A 51 -0.29 -0.72 10.48
N GLY A 52 -0.99 -1.75 10.97
CA GLY A 52 -2.39 -1.67 11.40
C GLY A 52 -3.39 -2.12 10.32
N MET A 53 -4.62 -1.65 10.44
CA MET A 53 -5.76 -2.05 9.59
C MET A 53 -6.08 -0.97 8.55
N PHE A 54 -6.39 -1.40 7.33
CA PHE A 54 -6.65 -0.53 6.18
C PHE A 54 -7.84 -1.02 5.35
N GLU A 55 -8.57 -0.08 4.76
CA GLU A 55 -9.66 -0.35 3.82
C GLU A 55 -9.79 0.77 2.79
N GLY A 56 -10.42 0.47 1.65
CA GLY A 56 -10.75 1.47 0.63
C GLY A 56 -9.54 2.18 0.04
N THR A 57 -9.59 3.52 -0.05
CA THR A 57 -8.51 4.34 -0.61
C THR A 57 -7.60 4.87 0.51
N VAL A 58 -6.33 4.47 0.47
CA VAL A 58 -5.35 4.71 1.53
C VAL A 58 -4.23 5.61 1.01
N LYS A 59 -3.81 6.61 1.81
CA LYS A 59 -2.61 7.39 1.51
C LYS A 59 -1.35 6.54 1.64
N LEU A 60 -0.48 6.58 0.62
CA LEU A 60 0.79 5.85 0.65
C LEU A 60 1.74 6.39 1.73
N SER A 61 1.64 7.67 2.07
CA SER A 61 2.35 8.27 3.21
C SER A 61 1.93 7.68 4.56
N THR A 62 0.68 7.21 4.69
CA THR A 62 0.19 6.51 5.88
C THR A 62 0.61 5.04 5.86
N LEU A 63 0.36 4.35 4.74
CA LEU A 63 0.67 2.92 4.60
C LEU A 63 2.17 2.62 4.76
N PHE A 64 3.02 3.48 4.20
CA PHE A 64 4.48 3.35 4.26
C PHE A 64 5.14 4.23 5.33
N LYS A 65 4.37 4.66 6.34
CA LYS A 65 4.87 5.55 7.42
C LYS A 65 6.10 4.97 8.13
N THR A 66 6.14 3.65 8.31
CA THR A 66 7.22 2.97 9.04
C THR A 66 8.23 2.29 8.13
N ARG A 67 7.81 1.82 6.95
CA ARG A 67 8.63 1.05 6.01
C ARG A 67 8.25 1.37 4.57
N PRO A 68 9.18 1.31 3.60
CA PRO A 68 8.90 1.55 2.18
C PRO A 68 8.16 0.39 1.48
N GLN A 69 7.63 -0.57 2.25
CA GLN A 69 6.83 -1.70 1.80
C GLN A 69 5.76 -2.05 2.83
N ALA A 70 4.70 -2.71 2.37
CA ALA A 70 3.61 -3.24 3.18
C ALA A 70 3.24 -4.64 2.69
N ILE A 71 2.94 -5.53 3.63
CA ILE A 71 2.35 -6.84 3.36
C ILE A 71 0.98 -6.84 4.04
N LEU A 72 -0.06 -6.91 3.23
CA LEU A 72 -1.44 -6.87 3.68
C LEU A 72 -2.08 -8.25 3.54
N THR A 73 -2.74 -8.72 4.59
CA THR A 73 -3.62 -9.89 4.53
C THR A 73 -5.07 -9.47 4.70
N ARG A 74 -6.00 -10.16 4.04
CA ARG A 74 -7.42 -9.87 4.20
C ARG A 74 -7.88 -10.33 5.58
N ALA A 75 -8.52 -9.46 6.35
CA ALA A 75 -9.01 -9.82 7.67
C ALA A 75 -10.17 -10.83 7.56
N GLY A 76 -10.10 -11.89 8.36
CA GLY A 76 -11.12 -12.94 8.39
C GLY A 76 -11.11 -13.91 7.20
N SER A 77 -10.00 -13.95 6.42
CA SER A 77 -9.72 -15.01 5.44
C SER A 77 -9.28 -16.31 6.09
#